data_AF-A0A947K3X7-F1
#
_entry.id   AF-A0A947K3X7-F1
#
_cell.length_a   1.000
_cell.length_b   1.000
_cell.length_c   1.000
_cell.angle_alpha   90.00
_cell.angle_beta   90.00
_cell.angle_gamma   90.00
#
_symmetry.space_group_name_H-M   'P 1'
#
loop_
_entity.id
_entity.type
_entity.pdbx_description
1 polymer ?
#
loop_
_entity_poly.entity_id
_entity_poly.type
_entity_poly.pdbx_seq_one_letter_code
_entity_poly.pdbx_strand_id
1 'polypeptide(L)'
;MKQRFLFSLIILIFSLIPAKIFAGEIFEINLDKNTLSQGYTIFYDENEFKLAIPKDALKRKTQFTVSLENSFVSSTPGYTAISDIYKIRNFSKKKNPLKKDLGISLKYHYSGFNNKEIRYYDYQEKKWKKLETEIDLSNNIARANLPKKNVRQIAVFEKTYEKKIHRTSASAFSELKKYHLGKQLNLKLKPGTFSTDLNISLKQIKPGQYPNLPDEDIHSNLFQYKIRNKQKPKKSIILKLQDRKLDEESVCIKRYTKKSGWQDTNTNFNKEKGVAVGKTRHKSGIFGVFEHRDFQTGGASWYNWNGAASNDYPMGTKLKVTNLANNQSTEVTVVSTGPFTSGLIIDLPYDKFAEIADPNTGIIQVRVQEI
;
A
#
# COMPACT_ATOMS: atom_id res chain seq x y z
N MET A 1 12.71 -24.35 -28.85
CA MET A 1 13.03 -23.14 -28.07
C MET A 1 11.71 -22.60 -27.49
N LYS A 2 11.60 -22.56 -26.15
CA LYS A 2 10.47 -22.08 -25.30
C LYS A 2 9.09 -22.76 -25.49
N GLN A 3 8.88 -23.85 -24.75
CA GLN A 3 7.57 -24.45 -24.50
C GLN A 3 6.76 -23.54 -23.56
N ARG A 4 5.62 -23.02 -24.03
CA ARG A 4 4.61 -22.36 -23.19
C ARG A 4 3.76 -23.46 -22.56
N PHE A 5 3.87 -23.67 -21.24
CA PHE A 5 2.93 -24.52 -20.52
C PHE A 5 1.61 -23.78 -20.35
N LEU A 6 0.56 -24.27 -21.01
CA LEU A 6 -0.82 -23.92 -20.68
C LEU A 6 -1.12 -24.46 -19.28
N PHE A 7 -1.45 -23.58 -18.35
CA PHE A 7 -2.05 -23.97 -17.07
C PHE A 7 -3.53 -24.31 -17.33
N SER A 8 -3.86 -25.60 -17.28
CA SER A 8 -5.25 -26.06 -17.25
C SER A 8 -5.83 -25.79 -15.87
N LEU A 9 -6.89 -24.97 -15.84
CA LEU A 9 -7.71 -24.68 -14.67
C LEU A 9 -8.57 -25.92 -14.36
N ILE A 10 -8.11 -26.76 -13.43
CA ILE A 10 -8.92 -27.87 -12.91
C ILE A 10 -9.72 -27.35 -11.71
N ILE A 11 -10.99 -27.02 -11.95
CA ILE A 11 -11.99 -26.80 -10.90
C ILE A 11 -12.48 -28.20 -10.48
N LEU A 12 -11.99 -28.70 -9.36
CA LEU A 12 -12.51 -29.91 -8.71
C LEU A 12 -13.38 -29.47 -7.53
N ILE A 13 -14.70 -29.55 -7.70
CA ILE A 13 -15.68 -29.37 -6.63
C ILE A 13 -15.72 -30.67 -5.83
N PHE A 14 -15.28 -30.64 -4.58
CA PHE A 14 -15.56 -31.68 -3.60
C PHE A 14 -16.21 -31.05 -2.38
N SER A 15 -17.42 -31.51 -2.05
CA SER A 15 -18.09 -31.18 -0.80
C SER A 15 -17.31 -31.79 0.35
N LEU A 16 -16.65 -30.96 1.15
CA LEU A 16 -16.11 -31.32 2.45
C LEU A 16 -16.82 -30.43 3.47
N ILE A 17 -17.57 -31.04 4.37
CA ILE A 17 -18.12 -30.36 5.55
C ILE A 17 -16.91 -29.87 6.36
N PRO A 18 -16.66 -28.55 6.48
CA PRO A 18 -15.57 -28.08 7.30
C PRO A 18 -15.96 -28.23 8.77
N ALA A 19 -15.22 -29.03 9.53
CA ALA A 19 -15.25 -28.92 10.97
C ALA A 19 -14.76 -27.50 11.33
N LYS A 20 -15.57 -26.73 12.07
CA LYS A 20 -15.14 -25.45 12.64
C LYS A 20 -13.99 -25.71 13.61
N ILE A 21 -12.83 -25.12 13.34
CA ILE A 21 -11.66 -25.11 14.23
C ILE A 21 -11.51 -23.67 14.70
N PHE A 22 -11.43 -23.45 16.01
CA PHE A 22 -11.25 -22.11 16.58
C PHE A 22 -9.79 -21.65 16.43
N ALA A 23 -9.59 -20.35 16.20
CA ALA A 23 -8.27 -19.73 16.06
C ALA A 23 -7.40 -19.99 17.31
N GLY A 24 -6.20 -20.53 17.11
CA GLY A 24 -5.21 -20.78 18.17
C GLY A 24 -5.01 -22.25 18.59
N GLU A 25 -5.84 -23.18 18.11
CA GLU A 25 -5.66 -24.61 18.38
C GLU A 25 -4.64 -25.26 17.43
N ILE A 26 -3.96 -26.32 17.89
CA ILE A 26 -3.11 -27.15 17.04
C ILE A 26 -4.02 -28.05 16.22
N PHE A 27 -4.03 -27.90 14.90
CA PHE A 27 -4.65 -28.88 14.03
C PHE A 27 -3.73 -30.08 13.88
N GLU A 28 -4.26 -31.28 14.06
CA GLU A 28 -3.53 -32.53 13.96
C GLU A 28 -4.29 -33.53 13.08
N ILE A 29 -3.58 -34.20 12.16
CA ILE A 29 -4.15 -35.24 11.32
C ILE A 29 -3.17 -36.38 11.04
N ASN A 30 -3.66 -37.60 11.10
CA ASN A 30 -2.94 -38.81 10.73
C ASN A 30 -3.36 -39.28 9.33
N LEU A 31 -2.49 -39.06 8.33
CA LEU A 31 -2.81 -39.41 6.94
C LEU A 31 -2.36 -40.84 6.62
N ASP A 32 -3.34 -41.71 6.37
CA ASP A 32 -3.11 -43.11 5.98
C ASP A 32 -2.79 -43.28 4.49
N LYS A 33 -2.47 -44.51 4.08
CA LYS A 33 -2.10 -44.80 2.69
C LYS A 33 -3.23 -44.52 1.69
N ASN A 34 -4.48 -44.76 2.08
CA ASN A 34 -5.62 -44.61 1.17
C ASN A 34 -5.89 -43.15 0.86
N THR A 35 -5.95 -42.30 1.90
CA THR A 35 -6.09 -40.84 1.79
C THR A 35 -4.97 -40.23 0.95
N LEU A 36 -3.74 -40.74 1.12
CA LEU A 36 -2.57 -40.25 0.38
C LEU A 36 -2.52 -40.71 -1.08
N SER A 37 -3.23 -41.78 -1.45
CA SER A 37 -3.32 -42.25 -2.85
C SER A 37 -4.18 -41.32 -3.72
N GLN A 38 -4.97 -40.45 -3.09
CA GLN A 38 -5.83 -39.45 -3.76
C GLN A 38 -5.28 -38.02 -3.60
N GLY A 39 -4.35 -37.82 -2.65
CA GLY A 39 -3.91 -36.50 -2.23
C GLY A 39 -4.85 -35.93 -1.18
N TYR A 40 -4.40 -34.92 -0.43
CA TYR A 40 -5.16 -34.34 0.66
C TYR A 40 -4.83 -32.87 0.85
N THR A 41 -5.81 -32.05 1.21
CA THR A 41 -5.56 -30.65 1.60
C THR A 41 -5.95 -30.44 3.05
N ILE A 42 -4.99 -30.01 3.86
CA ILE A 42 -5.24 -29.52 5.20
C ILE A 42 -5.69 -28.06 5.08
N PHE A 43 -6.82 -27.74 5.68
CA PHE A 43 -7.32 -26.38 5.85
C PHE A 43 -7.18 -26.00 7.33
N TYR A 44 -6.67 -24.80 7.60
CA TYR A 44 -6.45 -24.31 8.96
C TYR A 44 -6.91 -22.87 9.07
N ASP A 45 -7.43 -22.52 10.25
CA ASP A 45 -7.86 -21.17 10.63
C ASP A 45 -8.80 -20.54 9.60
N GLU A 46 -10.03 -21.07 9.49
CA GLU A 46 -11.05 -20.57 8.55
C GLU A 46 -10.60 -20.42 7.07
N ASN A 47 -9.66 -21.27 6.64
CA ASN A 47 -9.03 -21.26 5.30
C ASN A 47 -8.00 -20.14 5.07
N GLU A 48 -7.51 -19.49 6.12
CA GLU A 48 -6.35 -18.57 6.06
C GLU A 48 -5.08 -19.33 5.65
N PHE A 49 -4.95 -20.59 6.04
CA PHE A 49 -3.86 -21.47 5.64
C PHE A 49 -4.33 -22.77 4.98
N LYS A 50 -3.68 -23.15 3.87
CA LYS A 50 -3.88 -24.45 3.21
C LYS A 50 -2.56 -25.14 2.95
N LEU A 51 -2.47 -26.43 3.28
CA LEU A 51 -1.37 -27.32 2.92
C LEU A 51 -1.88 -28.45 2.04
N ALA A 52 -1.59 -28.36 0.74
CA ALA A 52 -1.89 -29.39 -0.23
C ALA A 52 -0.78 -30.45 -0.24
N ILE A 53 -1.16 -31.70 -0.02
CA ILE A 53 -0.31 -32.87 -0.03
C ILE A 53 -0.66 -33.65 -1.30
N PRO A 54 0.17 -33.56 -2.35
CA PRO A 54 -0.11 -34.25 -3.61
C PRO A 54 -0.21 -35.76 -3.42
N LYS A 55 -0.92 -36.41 -4.35
CA LYS A 55 -0.92 -37.87 -4.47
C LYS A 55 0.52 -38.42 -4.44
N ASP A 56 0.72 -39.45 -3.62
CA ASP A 56 2.00 -40.15 -3.44
C ASP A 56 3.17 -39.26 -2.93
N ALA A 57 2.88 -38.11 -2.31
CA ALA A 57 3.91 -37.21 -1.80
C ALA A 57 4.68 -37.76 -0.59
N LEU A 58 4.21 -38.85 0.04
CA LEU A 58 4.80 -39.41 1.25
C LEU A 58 5.26 -40.86 1.05
N LYS A 59 6.34 -41.23 1.76
CA LYS A 59 6.89 -42.60 1.76
C LYS A 59 6.08 -43.57 2.62
N ARG A 60 5.27 -43.05 3.54
CA ARG A 60 4.55 -43.81 4.57
C ARG A 60 3.52 -42.93 5.28
N LYS A 61 2.66 -43.56 6.07
CA LYS A 61 1.76 -42.89 7.02
C LYS A 61 2.55 -41.86 7.85
N THR A 62 2.05 -40.64 7.89
CA THR A 62 2.71 -39.49 8.51
C THR A 62 1.65 -38.64 9.18
N GLN A 63 1.93 -38.20 10.40
CA GLN A 63 1.11 -37.25 11.13
C GLN A 63 1.56 -35.83 10.79
N PHE A 64 0.61 -34.95 10.52
CA PHE A 64 0.86 -33.53 10.31
C PHE A 64 0.23 -32.73 11.43
N THR A 65 0.93 -31.70 11.87
CA THR A 65 0.36 -30.64 12.69
C THR A 65 0.56 -29.29 12.04
N VAL A 66 -0.47 -28.45 12.12
CA VAL A 66 -0.41 -27.03 11.77
C VAL A 66 -0.83 -26.21 12.98
N SER A 67 -0.08 -25.17 13.30
CA SER A 67 -0.42 -24.24 14.39
C SER A 67 0.07 -22.83 14.06
N LEU A 68 -0.52 -21.82 14.69
CA LEU A 68 0.06 -20.47 14.73
C LEU A 68 1.31 -20.45 15.62
N GLU A 69 2.20 -19.49 15.37
CA GLU A 69 3.38 -19.23 16.20
C GLU A 69 3.51 -17.73 16.53
N ASN A 70 3.30 -17.38 17.80
CA ASN A 70 3.43 -16.01 18.31
C ASN A 70 4.90 -15.61 18.57
N SER A 71 5.82 -15.93 17.66
CA SER A 71 7.26 -15.67 17.86
C SER A 71 7.70 -14.31 17.31
N PHE A 72 8.62 -13.65 18.00
CA PHE A 72 9.29 -12.40 17.59
C PHE A 72 10.11 -12.49 16.28
N VAL A 73 10.12 -13.64 15.59
CA VAL A 73 10.85 -13.88 14.32
C VAL A 73 10.06 -13.34 13.10
N SER A 74 9.35 -12.23 13.28
CA SER A 74 8.46 -11.62 12.26
C SER A 74 9.19 -10.72 11.26
N SER A 75 10.51 -10.59 11.37
CA SER A 75 11.30 -9.74 10.48
C SER A 75 12.60 -10.39 10.01
N THR A 76 12.97 -10.08 8.78
CA THR A 76 14.26 -10.41 8.17
C THR A 76 14.74 -9.15 7.45
N PRO A 77 16.05 -8.87 7.36
CA PRO A 77 16.51 -7.59 6.81
C PRO A 77 15.87 -7.26 5.45
N GLY A 78 15.18 -6.13 5.38
CA GLY A 78 14.48 -5.67 4.18
C GLY A 78 13.12 -6.33 3.90
N TYR A 79 12.56 -7.12 4.83
CA TYR A 79 11.21 -7.69 4.73
C TYR A 79 10.50 -7.74 6.08
N THR A 80 9.17 -7.78 6.05
CA THR A 80 8.33 -7.94 7.24
C THR A 80 7.19 -8.90 6.93
N ALA A 81 6.89 -9.81 7.85
CA ALA A 81 5.73 -10.69 7.72
C ALA A 81 4.43 -9.86 7.60
N ILE A 82 3.50 -10.31 6.76
CA ILE A 82 2.17 -9.72 6.52
C ILE A 82 1.02 -10.74 6.63
N SER A 83 1.35 -12.00 6.88
CA SER A 83 0.45 -13.03 7.38
C SER A 83 0.91 -13.42 8.79
N ASP A 84 0.12 -14.24 9.46
CA ASP A 84 0.62 -15.01 10.58
C ASP A 84 1.76 -15.95 10.17
N ILE A 85 2.55 -16.35 11.17
CA ILE A 85 3.59 -17.35 11.02
C ILE A 85 2.98 -18.71 11.34
N TYR A 86 2.88 -19.54 10.32
CA TYR A 86 2.38 -20.91 10.48
C TYR A 86 3.52 -21.87 10.74
N LYS A 87 3.33 -22.69 11.76
CA LYS A 87 4.21 -23.81 12.08
C LYS A 87 3.65 -25.08 11.48
N ILE A 88 4.45 -25.76 10.67
CA ILE A 88 4.12 -27.08 10.11
C ILE A 88 5.07 -28.09 10.72
N ARG A 89 4.54 -29.18 11.26
CA ARG A 89 5.36 -30.33 11.64
C ARG A 89 4.82 -31.58 10.98
N ASN A 90 5.74 -32.38 10.45
CA ASN A 90 5.50 -33.74 10.04
C ASN A 90 6.18 -34.66 11.05
N PHE A 91 5.39 -35.30 11.91
CA PHE A 91 5.93 -36.26 12.87
C PHE A 91 6.14 -37.60 12.16
N SER A 92 7.42 -37.94 11.95
CA SER A 92 7.85 -39.26 11.51
C SER A 92 9.01 -39.69 12.40
N LYS A 93 8.89 -40.86 13.07
CA LYS A 93 9.96 -41.47 13.87
C LYS A 93 11.24 -41.79 13.06
N LYS A 94 11.20 -41.70 11.72
CA LYS A 94 12.30 -41.98 10.77
C LYS A 94 12.63 -40.75 9.89
N LYS A 95 13.76 -40.77 9.15
CA LYS A 95 14.22 -39.75 8.16
C LYS A 95 13.08 -39.16 7.31
N ASN A 96 13.10 -37.87 6.96
CA ASN A 96 12.08 -37.12 6.18
C ASN A 96 11.16 -37.99 5.25
N PRO A 97 9.84 -38.02 5.50
CA PRO A 97 8.88 -38.85 4.77
C PRO A 97 8.51 -38.31 3.37
N LEU A 98 8.90 -37.09 3.00
CA LEU A 98 8.50 -36.47 1.73
C LEU A 98 9.21 -37.07 0.51
N LYS A 99 8.46 -37.27 -0.58
CA LYS A 99 8.91 -37.63 -1.94
C LYS A 99 8.78 -36.47 -2.92
N LYS A 100 7.71 -35.69 -2.77
CA LYS A 100 7.36 -34.54 -3.61
C LYS A 100 7.29 -33.28 -2.75
N ASP A 101 7.34 -32.15 -3.43
CA ASP A 101 7.04 -30.85 -2.84
C ASP A 101 5.56 -30.80 -2.43
N LEU A 102 5.24 -29.96 -1.45
CA LEU A 102 3.87 -29.75 -0.97
C LEU A 102 3.37 -28.40 -1.46
N GLY A 103 2.08 -28.29 -1.83
CA GLY A 103 1.50 -26.99 -2.17
C GLY A 103 1.11 -26.22 -0.91
N ILE A 104 1.27 -24.91 -0.90
CA ILE A 104 0.75 -24.04 0.16
C ILE A 104 -0.01 -22.85 -0.40
N SER A 105 -1.02 -22.42 0.37
CA SER A 105 -1.77 -21.19 0.15
C SER A 105 -1.91 -20.47 1.49
N LEU A 106 -1.56 -19.19 1.52
CA LEU A 106 -1.64 -18.33 2.70
C LEU A 106 -2.42 -17.08 2.34
N LYS A 107 -3.43 -16.74 3.13
CA LYS A 107 -3.96 -15.38 3.12
C LYS A 107 -3.01 -14.43 3.86
N TYR A 108 -3.11 -13.15 3.53
CA TYR A 108 -2.37 -12.10 4.20
C TYR A 108 -3.26 -10.88 4.42
N HIS A 109 -3.03 -10.14 5.50
CA HIS A 109 -3.97 -9.10 5.96
C HIS A 109 -3.75 -7.74 5.29
N TYR A 110 -2.68 -7.57 4.50
CA TYR A 110 -2.31 -6.27 3.91
C TYR A 110 -2.23 -6.30 2.37
N SER A 111 -3.01 -5.43 1.74
CA SER A 111 -3.22 -5.35 0.30
C SER A 111 -2.20 -4.49 -0.48
N GLY A 112 -1.08 -4.09 0.16
CA GLY A 112 -0.07 -3.21 -0.45
C GLY A 112 0.55 -3.73 -1.75
N PHE A 113 1.31 -2.91 -2.46
CA PHE A 113 1.87 -3.26 -3.79
C PHE A 113 3.34 -3.64 -3.79
N ASN A 114 3.93 -3.76 -2.61
CA ASN A 114 5.29 -4.22 -2.52
C ASN A 114 5.38 -5.70 -2.87
N ASN A 115 6.56 -6.10 -3.33
CA ASN A 115 6.83 -7.49 -3.64
C ASN A 115 6.54 -8.35 -2.40
N LYS A 116 5.55 -9.22 -2.56
CA LYS A 116 5.18 -10.24 -1.60
C LYS A 116 5.81 -11.55 -2.03
N GLU A 117 6.27 -12.30 -1.05
CA GLU A 117 6.81 -13.62 -1.26
C GLU A 117 6.60 -14.46 -0.02
N ILE A 118 6.26 -15.72 -0.20
CA ILE A 118 6.30 -16.67 0.88
C ILE A 118 7.78 -16.95 1.19
N ARG A 119 8.12 -16.89 2.47
CA ARG A 119 9.41 -17.34 2.96
C ARG A 119 9.23 -18.45 3.97
N TYR A 120 10.23 -19.32 4.05
CA TYR A 120 10.34 -20.32 5.09
C TYR A 120 11.60 -20.12 5.91
N TYR A 121 11.55 -20.46 7.20
CA TYR A 121 12.71 -20.36 8.08
C TYR A 121 13.59 -21.60 7.94
N ASP A 122 14.84 -21.41 7.54
CA ASP A 122 15.85 -22.46 7.45
C ASP A 122 16.63 -22.51 8.77
N TYR A 123 16.40 -23.54 9.57
CA TYR A 123 16.99 -23.68 10.92
C TYR A 123 18.49 -24.00 10.89
N GLN A 124 19.01 -24.55 9.79
CA GLN A 124 20.45 -24.81 9.66
C GLN A 124 21.19 -23.50 9.42
N GLU A 125 20.65 -22.67 8.51
CA GLU A 125 21.25 -21.37 8.18
C GLU A 125 20.77 -20.21 9.06
N LYS A 126 19.84 -20.47 9.99
CA LYS A 126 19.22 -19.49 10.89
C LYS A 126 18.69 -18.25 10.15
N LYS A 127 18.06 -18.45 8.99
CA LYS A 127 17.54 -17.35 8.17
C LYS A 127 16.30 -17.73 7.37
N TRP A 128 15.50 -16.72 7.03
CA TRP A 128 14.38 -16.84 6.12
C TRP A 128 14.86 -16.97 4.66
N LYS A 129 14.34 -17.97 3.94
CA LYS A 129 14.60 -18.21 2.52
C LYS A 129 13.32 -18.04 1.71
N LYS A 130 13.43 -17.41 0.54
CA LYS A 130 12.30 -17.18 -0.37
C LYS A 130 11.85 -18.47 -1.07
N LEU A 131 10.55 -18.54 -1.34
CA LEU A 131 9.95 -19.47 -2.28
C LEU A 131 9.54 -18.73 -3.55
N GLU A 132 9.51 -19.45 -4.67
CA GLU A 132 8.80 -18.98 -5.85
C GLU A 132 7.31 -18.87 -5.51
N THR A 133 6.80 -17.63 -5.55
CA THR A 133 5.49 -17.28 -4.98
C THR A 133 4.61 -16.68 -6.06
N GLU A 134 3.43 -17.25 -6.23
CA GLU A 134 2.32 -16.68 -6.99
C GLU A 134 1.46 -15.82 -6.05
N ILE A 135 1.05 -14.63 -6.50
CA ILE A 135 0.27 -13.68 -5.70
C ILE A 135 -1.06 -13.40 -6.40
N ASP A 136 -2.15 -13.67 -5.69
CA ASP A 136 -3.51 -13.24 -6.02
C ASP A 136 -3.83 -12.00 -5.17
N LEU A 137 -3.67 -10.83 -5.79
CA LEU A 137 -3.86 -9.53 -5.15
C LEU A 137 -5.34 -9.20 -4.85
N SER A 138 -6.28 -9.84 -5.54
CA SER A 138 -7.72 -9.57 -5.38
C SER A 138 -8.24 -10.25 -4.12
N ASN A 139 -7.77 -11.47 -3.86
CA ASN A 139 -8.20 -12.25 -2.70
C ASN A 139 -7.20 -12.20 -1.52
N ASN A 140 -6.11 -11.44 -1.66
CA ASN A 140 -4.98 -11.38 -0.72
C ASN A 140 -4.40 -12.77 -0.40
N ILE A 141 -4.15 -13.58 -1.43
CA ILE A 141 -3.63 -14.94 -1.29
C ILE A 141 -2.24 -15.04 -1.92
N ALA A 142 -1.30 -15.69 -1.24
CA ALA A 142 -0.01 -16.09 -1.76
C ALA A 142 0.06 -17.62 -1.85
N ARG A 143 0.62 -18.16 -2.94
CA ARG A 143 0.77 -19.60 -3.17
C ARG A 143 2.21 -19.95 -3.53
N ALA A 144 2.68 -21.10 -3.08
CA ALA A 144 4.02 -21.59 -3.40
C ALA A 144 4.10 -23.12 -3.27
N ASN A 145 5.19 -23.69 -3.77
CA ASN A 145 5.58 -25.07 -3.48
C ASN A 145 6.60 -25.09 -2.33
N LEU A 146 6.28 -25.82 -1.27
CA LEU A 146 7.21 -26.16 -0.21
C LEU A 146 8.15 -27.27 -0.67
N PRO A 147 9.47 -27.07 -0.57
CA PRO A 147 10.44 -28.07 -0.97
C PRO A 147 10.26 -29.34 -0.12
N LYS A 148 10.53 -30.51 -0.71
CA LYS A 148 10.51 -31.86 -0.09
C LYS A 148 11.52 -32.08 1.06
N LYS A 149 11.62 -31.13 1.99
CA LYS A 149 12.42 -31.13 3.22
C LYS A 149 11.56 -30.66 4.39
N ASN A 150 12.06 -30.87 5.60
CA ASN A 150 11.36 -30.40 6.80
C ASN A 150 11.45 -28.88 6.90
N VAL A 151 10.39 -28.20 6.45
CA VAL A 151 10.12 -26.80 6.69
C VAL A 151 9.23 -26.71 7.92
N ARG A 152 9.61 -25.92 8.93
CA ARG A 152 8.83 -25.79 10.17
C ARG A 152 8.06 -24.50 10.30
N GLN A 153 8.52 -23.41 9.68
CA GLN A 153 7.90 -22.10 9.81
C GLN A 153 7.82 -21.43 8.45
N ILE A 154 6.67 -20.83 8.16
CA ILE A 154 6.40 -20.09 6.93
C ILE A 154 5.52 -18.89 7.20
N ALA A 155 5.69 -17.85 6.39
CA ALA A 155 4.79 -16.71 6.36
C ALA A 155 4.90 -16.01 5.00
N VAL A 156 3.90 -15.18 4.69
CA VAL A 156 3.99 -14.21 3.61
C VAL A 156 4.79 -13.02 4.12
N PHE A 157 5.87 -12.69 3.42
CA PHE A 157 6.69 -11.51 3.66
C PHE A 157 6.45 -10.47 2.59
N GLU A 158 6.47 -9.22 3.00
CA GLU A 158 6.49 -8.08 2.10
C GLU A 158 7.84 -7.37 2.21
N LYS A 159 8.42 -7.02 1.06
CA LYS A 159 9.67 -6.25 1.02
C LYS A 159 9.47 -4.87 1.65
N THR A 160 10.30 -4.54 2.63
CA THR A 160 10.40 -3.20 3.18
C THR A 160 11.49 -2.43 2.44
N TYR A 161 11.17 -1.20 2.05
CA TYR A 161 12.10 -0.35 1.33
C TYR A 161 12.68 0.69 2.28
N GLU A 162 14.02 0.69 2.39
CA GLU A 162 14.80 1.78 2.95
C GLU A 162 15.88 2.16 1.94
N LYS A 163 16.07 3.47 1.73
CA LYS A 163 17.10 4.00 0.84
C LYS A 163 17.81 5.16 1.50
N LYS A 164 19.13 5.05 1.69
CA LYS A 164 20.00 6.13 2.17
C LYS A 164 20.92 6.60 1.03
N ILE A 165 20.85 7.88 0.71
CA ILE A 165 21.63 8.53 -0.34
C ILE A 165 22.59 9.49 0.37
N HIS A 166 23.87 9.15 0.31
CA HIS A 166 24.89 9.66 1.23
C HIS A 166 25.54 10.97 0.79
N ARG A 167 25.34 11.39 -0.47
CA ARG A 167 25.68 12.73 -0.95
C ARG A 167 25.07 12.99 -2.33
N THR A 168 24.46 14.14 -2.54
CA THR A 168 24.15 14.67 -3.88
C THR A 168 24.81 16.05 -3.96
N SER A 169 25.69 16.29 -4.93
CA SER A 169 26.41 17.56 -5.05
C SER A 169 25.46 18.72 -5.39
N ALA A 170 25.74 19.92 -4.88
CA ALA A 170 24.97 21.13 -5.19
C ALA A 170 24.85 21.43 -6.69
N SER A 171 25.91 21.14 -7.45
CA SER A 171 25.96 21.26 -8.92
C SER A 171 25.04 20.28 -9.64
N ALA A 172 24.59 19.20 -8.98
CA ALA A 172 23.71 18.20 -9.57
C ALA A 172 22.26 18.70 -9.73
N PHE A 173 21.87 19.84 -9.16
CA PHE A 173 20.50 20.36 -9.23
C PHE A 173 20.27 21.32 -10.41
N SER A 174 21.04 21.22 -11.50
CA SER A 174 20.66 21.83 -12.78
C SER A 174 19.37 21.23 -13.35
N GLU A 175 19.02 20.01 -12.94
CA GLU A 175 17.85 19.26 -13.40
C GLU A 175 16.96 18.74 -12.26
N LEU A 176 15.74 18.31 -12.61
CA LEU A 176 14.79 17.69 -11.69
C LEU A 176 15.34 16.36 -11.16
N LYS A 177 15.64 16.30 -9.86
CA LYS A 177 16.03 15.03 -9.21
C LYS A 177 14.81 14.29 -8.70
N LYS A 178 14.78 12.98 -8.95
CA LYS A 178 13.72 12.05 -8.55
C LYS A 178 14.32 10.94 -7.69
N TYR A 179 13.75 10.75 -6.51
CA TYR A 179 14.18 9.75 -5.56
C TYR A 179 13.04 8.77 -5.32
N HIS A 180 13.23 7.56 -5.82
CA HIS A 180 12.24 6.50 -5.75
C HIS A 180 12.43 5.63 -4.51
N LEU A 181 11.32 5.23 -3.90
CA LEU A 181 11.26 4.16 -2.91
C LEU A 181 10.15 3.18 -3.33
N GLY A 182 10.56 1.97 -3.73
CA GLY A 182 9.65 1.03 -4.38
C GLY A 182 9.04 1.61 -5.66
N LYS A 183 7.84 1.14 -6.02
CA LYS A 183 7.02 1.68 -7.12
C LYS A 183 6.07 2.80 -6.66
N GLN A 184 5.81 2.90 -5.36
CA GLN A 184 4.80 3.78 -4.80
C GLN A 184 5.29 5.22 -4.61
N LEU A 185 6.52 5.43 -4.09
CA LEU A 185 7.00 6.77 -3.79
C LEU A 185 7.98 7.32 -4.82
N ASN A 186 7.74 8.56 -5.24
CA ASN A 186 8.67 9.41 -5.96
C ASN A 186 8.78 10.79 -5.28
N LEU A 187 9.87 11.01 -4.54
CA LEU A 187 10.22 12.33 -4.00
C LEU A 187 10.98 13.13 -5.05
N LYS A 188 10.51 14.34 -5.38
CA LYS A 188 11.15 15.19 -6.40
C LYS A 188 11.66 16.50 -5.83
N LEU A 189 12.87 16.87 -6.25
CA LEU A 189 13.50 18.16 -5.96
C LEU A 189 13.70 18.90 -7.29
N LYS A 190 13.01 20.04 -7.45
CA LYS A 190 13.18 20.91 -8.62
C LYS A 190 14.56 21.58 -8.59
N PRO A 191 15.10 22.01 -9.74
CA PRO A 191 16.30 22.83 -9.80
C PRO A 191 16.24 24.03 -8.85
N GLY A 192 17.30 24.24 -8.08
CA GLY A 192 17.41 25.32 -7.10
C GLY A 192 16.61 25.13 -5.81
N THR A 193 16.02 23.95 -5.53
CA THR A 193 15.42 23.67 -4.22
C THR A 193 16.45 23.78 -3.09
N PHE A 194 17.68 23.31 -3.32
CA PHE A 194 18.85 23.47 -2.45
C PHE A 194 20.06 23.91 -3.28
N SER A 195 21.00 24.63 -2.65
CA SER A 195 22.24 25.10 -3.29
C SER A 195 23.52 24.54 -2.64
N THR A 196 23.37 23.53 -1.78
CA THR A 196 24.46 22.85 -1.08
C THR A 196 24.22 21.35 -1.05
N ASP A 197 25.26 20.58 -0.79
CA ASP A 197 25.17 19.13 -0.72
C ASP A 197 24.14 18.65 0.32
N LEU A 198 23.45 17.57 0.00
CA LEU A 198 22.43 17.00 0.87
C LEU A 198 22.47 15.48 0.91
N ASN A 199 21.95 14.95 2.02
CA ASN A 199 21.76 13.52 2.23
C ASN A 199 20.27 13.25 2.39
N ILE A 200 19.77 12.24 1.68
CA ILE A 200 18.36 11.86 1.73
C ILE A 200 18.25 10.44 2.29
N SER A 201 17.38 10.25 3.27
CA SER A 201 16.91 8.93 3.65
C SER A 201 15.42 8.83 3.43
N LEU A 202 14.99 7.77 2.76
CA LEU A 202 13.60 7.39 2.57
C LEU A 202 13.37 6.04 3.26
N LYS A 203 12.24 5.90 3.94
CA LYS A 203 11.82 4.68 4.61
C LYS A 203 10.33 4.50 4.43
N GLN A 204 9.90 3.28 4.15
CA GLN A 204 8.49 2.92 4.19
C GLN A 204 8.12 2.43 5.59
N ILE A 205 6.93 2.78 6.04
CA ILE A 205 6.34 2.42 7.32
C ILE A 205 4.94 1.85 7.04
N LYS A 206 4.58 0.74 7.68
CA LYS A 206 3.22 0.21 7.58
C LYS A 206 2.29 1.00 8.52
N PRO A 207 1.04 1.32 8.11
CA PRO A 207 0.11 2.07 8.96
C PRO A 207 -0.06 1.45 10.36
N GLY A 208 -0.36 0.14 10.44
CA GLY A 208 -0.53 -0.56 11.73
C GLY A 208 0.72 -0.64 12.62
N GLN A 209 1.88 -0.18 12.15
CA GLN A 209 3.11 -0.06 12.96
C GLN A 209 3.35 1.37 13.45
N TYR A 210 2.45 2.31 13.14
CA TYR A 210 2.58 3.72 13.51
C TYR A 210 1.53 4.09 14.56
N PRO A 211 1.93 4.38 15.81
CA PRO A 211 1.00 4.51 16.94
C PRO A 211 0.13 5.77 16.91
N ASN A 212 0.46 6.75 16.07
CA ASN A 212 -0.17 8.07 16.05
C ASN A 212 -0.80 8.33 14.67
N LEU A 213 -1.61 7.42 14.14
CA LEU A 213 -2.39 7.67 12.92
C LEU A 213 -3.56 8.62 13.21
N PRO A 214 -3.97 9.45 12.25
CA PRO A 214 -5.26 10.15 12.34
C PRO A 214 -6.41 9.14 12.27
N ASP A 215 -7.56 9.51 12.80
CA ASP A 215 -8.80 8.71 12.75
C ASP A 215 -9.47 8.88 11.37
N GLU A 216 -8.76 8.42 10.35
CA GLU A 216 -9.15 8.55 8.94
C GLU A 216 -8.68 7.30 8.18
N ASP A 217 -9.45 6.90 7.16
CA ASP A 217 -9.11 5.77 6.32
C ASP A 217 -7.83 6.06 5.53
N ILE A 218 -6.90 5.09 5.54
CA ILE A 218 -5.59 5.22 4.91
C ILE A 218 -5.49 4.33 3.67
N HIS A 219 -5.27 4.96 2.52
CA HIS A 219 -5.21 4.25 1.23
C HIS A 219 -3.77 3.89 0.79
N SER A 220 -2.75 4.21 1.59
CA SER A 220 -1.36 3.86 1.25
C SER A 220 -0.54 3.39 2.44
N ASN A 221 0.65 2.83 2.15
CA ASN A 221 1.70 2.79 3.16
C ASN A 221 2.07 4.21 3.62
N LEU A 222 2.66 4.30 4.81
CA LEU A 222 3.32 5.52 5.25
C LEU A 222 4.74 5.57 4.70
N PHE A 223 5.23 6.79 4.48
CA PHE A 223 6.57 7.05 3.99
C PHE A 223 7.23 8.12 4.85
N GLN A 224 8.41 7.81 5.36
CA GLN A 224 9.26 8.75 6.04
C GLN A 224 10.35 9.25 5.08
N TYR A 225 10.55 10.55 5.07
CA TYR A 225 11.68 11.17 4.40
C TYR A 225 12.48 12.06 5.37
N LYS A 226 13.79 12.13 5.18
CA LYS A 226 14.68 13.06 5.87
C LYS A 226 15.76 13.55 4.92
N ILE A 227 15.79 14.86 4.72
CA ILE A 227 16.78 15.57 3.92
C ILE A 227 17.69 16.33 4.89
N ARG A 228 18.92 15.86 5.06
CA ARG A 228 19.95 16.56 5.85
C ARG A 228 20.64 17.56 4.95
N ASN A 229 20.42 18.84 5.22
CA ASN A 229 21.04 19.96 4.56
C ASN A 229 21.03 21.16 5.52
N LYS A 230 22.06 22.02 5.50
CA LYS A 230 22.15 23.19 6.38
C LYS A 230 21.12 24.26 6.02
N GLN A 231 20.83 24.42 4.73
CA GLN A 231 19.87 25.38 4.18
C GLN A 231 18.41 24.93 4.40
N LYS A 232 17.48 25.89 4.45
CA LYS A 232 16.05 25.63 4.24
C LYS A 232 15.76 25.51 2.73
N PRO A 233 14.80 24.68 2.31
CA PRO A 233 14.49 24.55 0.89
C PRO A 233 13.93 25.88 0.34
N LYS A 234 14.51 26.38 -0.76
CA LYS A 234 14.05 27.61 -1.44
C LYS A 234 12.71 27.39 -2.17
N LYS A 235 12.49 26.18 -2.68
CA LYS A 235 11.28 25.74 -3.39
C LYS A 235 10.64 24.55 -2.67
N SER A 236 9.36 24.27 -2.93
CA SER A 236 8.70 23.10 -2.35
C SER A 236 9.32 21.78 -2.82
N ILE A 237 9.41 20.83 -1.89
CA ILE A 237 9.68 19.41 -2.14
C ILE A 237 8.36 18.78 -2.59
N ILE A 238 8.41 17.95 -3.63
CA ILE A 238 7.23 17.30 -4.19
C ILE A 238 7.20 15.85 -3.71
N LEU A 239 6.08 15.46 -3.12
CA LEU A 239 5.79 14.10 -2.67
C LEU A 239 4.78 13.50 -3.66
N LYS A 240 5.24 12.66 -4.59
CA LYS A 240 4.34 11.93 -5.49
C LYS A 240 4.18 10.51 -4.97
N LEU A 241 2.95 10.11 -4.69
CA LEU A 241 2.55 8.74 -4.39
C LEU A 241 1.74 8.19 -5.56
N GLN A 242 2.01 6.94 -5.93
CA GLN A 242 1.31 6.23 -7.00
C GLN A 242 0.85 4.88 -6.50
N ASP A 243 -0.45 4.62 -6.63
CA ASP A 243 -1.06 3.37 -6.22
C ASP A 243 -2.29 3.09 -7.10
N ARG A 244 -2.40 1.85 -7.62
CA ARG A 244 -3.45 1.47 -8.58
C ARG A 244 -4.83 1.29 -7.95
N LYS A 245 -4.90 1.20 -6.62
CA LYS A 245 -6.14 1.13 -5.84
C LYS A 245 -6.56 2.49 -5.27
N LEU A 246 -5.92 3.58 -5.68
CA LEU A 246 -6.43 4.93 -5.42
C LEU A 246 -7.46 5.26 -6.49
N ASP A 247 -8.69 4.79 -6.29
CA ASP A 247 -9.87 5.06 -7.12
C ASP A 247 -10.87 6.01 -6.43
N GLU A 248 -10.66 6.32 -5.15
CA GLU A 248 -11.42 7.29 -4.37
C GLU A 248 -11.30 8.72 -4.91
N GLU A 249 -12.42 9.45 -4.97
CA GLU A 249 -12.47 10.82 -5.52
C GLU A 249 -11.88 11.87 -4.60
N SER A 250 -11.87 11.57 -3.30
CA SER A 250 -11.54 12.51 -2.23
C SER A 250 -10.38 11.96 -1.40
N VAL A 251 -9.18 11.97 -1.97
CA VAL A 251 -7.95 11.60 -1.24
C VAL A 251 -6.99 12.75 -1.08
N CYS A 252 -6.26 12.74 0.02
CA CYS A 252 -5.23 13.71 0.33
C CYS A 252 -3.92 13.06 0.73
N ILE A 253 -2.82 13.75 0.49
CA ILE A 253 -1.56 13.45 1.17
C ILE A 253 -1.54 14.26 2.45
N LYS A 254 -1.56 13.58 3.59
CA LYS A 254 -1.26 14.19 4.90
C LYS A 254 0.19 13.98 5.25
N ARG A 255 0.76 14.94 5.97
CA ARG A 255 2.14 14.91 6.45
C ARG A 255 2.19 15.17 7.94
N TYR A 256 2.74 14.20 8.68
CA TYR A 256 3.11 14.34 10.06
C TYR A 256 4.48 15.01 10.23
N THR A 257 4.57 15.94 11.18
CA THR A 257 5.82 16.32 11.85
C THR A 257 5.62 16.42 13.35
N LYS A 258 6.68 16.15 14.14
CA LYS A 258 6.64 16.26 15.60
C LYS A 258 6.11 17.61 16.12
N LYS A 259 6.34 18.70 15.40
CA LYS A 259 5.92 20.06 15.82
C LYS A 259 4.43 20.35 15.55
N SER A 260 3.87 19.83 14.46
CA SER A 260 2.55 20.24 13.96
C SER A 260 1.52 19.11 13.90
N GLY A 261 1.88 17.90 14.32
CA GLY A 261 1.05 16.73 14.07
C GLY A 261 0.86 16.45 12.57
N TRP A 262 -0.21 15.72 12.25
CA TRP A 262 -0.70 15.51 10.89
C TRP A 262 -1.32 16.79 10.36
N GLN A 263 -0.99 17.10 9.11
CA GLN A 263 -1.50 18.27 8.41
C GLN A 263 -1.67 17.90 6.94
N ASP A 264 -2.72 18.41 6.32
CA ASP A 264 -2.95 18.18 4.90
C ASP A 264 -1.87 18.89 4.09
N THR A 265 -1.51 18.26 2.98
CA THR A 265 -0.73 18.94 1.95
C THR A 265 -1.67 19.37 0.84
N ASN A 266 -1.29 20.43 0.11
CA ASN A 266 -1.99 20.81 -1.10
C ASN A 266 -1.81 19.70 -2.17
N THR A 267 -2.68 18.69 -2.10
CA THR A 267 -2.64 17.43 -2.84
C THR A 267 -3.39 17.54 -4.16
N ASN A 268 -2.66 17.49 -5.28
CA ASN A 268 -3.28 17.29 -6.57
C ASN A 268 -3.41 15.77 -6.80
N PHE A 269 -4.64 15.28 -6.88
CA PHE A 269 -4.95 13.88 -7.13
C PHE A 269 -5.41 13.67 -8.57
N ASN A 270 -4.91 12.62 -9.20
CA ASN A 270 -5.33 12.16 -10.52
C ASN A 270 -5.84 10.72 -10.38
N LYS A 271 -7.18 10.59 -10.38
CA LYS A 271 -7.91 9.32 -10.22
C LYS A 271 -7.55 8.30 -11.29
N GLU A 272 -7.57 8.68 -12.57
CA GLU A 272 -7.27 7.77 -13.70
C GLU A 272 -5.89 7.09 -13.59
N LYS A 273 -4.90 7.80 -13.06
CA LYS A 273 -3.53 7.29 -12.91
C LYS A 273 -3.25 6.71 -11.53
N GLY A 274 -4.18 6.86 -10.58
CA GLY A 274 -3.98 6.52 -9.17
C GLY A 274 -2.79 7.28 -8.58
N VAL A 275 -2.70 8.59 -8.80
CA VAL A 275 -1.53 9.40 -8.42
C VAL A 275 -1.94 10.58 -7.55
N ALA A 276 -1.42 10.63 -6.33
CA ALA A 276 -1.52 11.79 -5.45
C ALA A 276 -0.19 12.56 -5.40
N VAL A 277 -0.26 13.90 -5.47
CA VAL A 277 0.92 14.78 -5.47
C VAL A 277 0.78 15.88 -4.42
N GLY A 278 1.53 15.76 -3.33
CA GLY A 278 1.63 16.75 -2.27
C GLY A 278 2.88 17.63 -2.41
N LYS A 279 2.83 18.85 -1.84
CA LYS A 279 3.98 19.78 -1.79
C LYS A 279 4.28 20.13 -0.33
N THR A 280 5.56 20.22 0.02
CA THR A 280 5.99 20.59 1.38
C THR A 280 7.30 21.37 1.39
N ARG A 281 7.51 22.26 2.36
CA ARG A 281 8.80 22.91 2.63
C ARG A 281 9.54 22.27 3.82
N HIS A 282 8.97 21.23 4.43
CA HIS A 282 9.62 20.53 5.53
C HIS A 282 10.70 19.58 5.01
N LYS A 283 11.90 19.61 5.60
CA LYS A 283 13.02 18.73 5.24
C LYS A 283 12.86 17.29 5.75
N SER A 284 11.88 17.05 6.60
CA SER A 284 11.56 15.71 7.10
C SER A 284 10.10 15.62 7.49
N GLY A 285 9.55 14.43 7.38
CA GLY A 285 8.20 14.12 7.82
C GLY A 285 7.85 12.67 7.53
N ILE A 286 6.71 12.26 8.04
CA ILE A 286 6.02 11.03 7.64
C ILE A 286 4.80 11.47 6.83
N PHE A 287 4.45 10.77 5.77
CA PHE A 287 3.29 11.09 4.95
C PHE A 287 2.67 9.84 4.37
N GLY A 288 1.40 9.92 4.04
CA GLY A 288 0.62 8.85 3.41
C GLY A 288 -0.55 9.46 2.66
N VAL A 289 -1.28 8.65 1.90
CA VAL A 289 -2.55 9.01 1.28
C VAL A 289 -3.68 8.58 2.19
N PHE A 290 -4.53 9.52 2.56
CA PHE A 290 -5.70 9.34 3.41
C PHE A 290 -6.95 9.68 2.61
N GLU A 291 -8.06 9.05 2.96
CA GLU A 291 -9.37 9.55 2.59
C GLU A 291 -9.50 10.96 3.17
N HIS A 292 -10.08 11.87 2.42
CA HIS A 292 -10.32 13.22 2.89
C HIS A 292 -11.74 13.60 2.58
N ARG A 293 -12.64 13.34 3.54
CA ARG A 293 -14.07 13.61 3.38
C ARG A 293 -14.40 15.10 3.29
N ASP A 294 -13.53 15.98 3.77
CA ASP A 294 -13.81 17.43 3.85
C ASP A 294 -13.36 18.27 2.64
N PHE A 295 -12.84 17.65 1.57
CA PHE A 295 -12.56 18.40 0.34
C PHE A 295 -12.89 17.64 -0.95
N GLN A 296 -13.26 18.40 -1.97
CA GLN A 296 -13.51 17.91 -3.32
C GLN A 296 -12.54 18.53 -4.31
N THR A 297 -12.25 17.81 -5.40
CA THR A 297 -11.47 18.35 -6.52
C THR A 297 -12.23 18.21 -7.82
N GLY A 298 -12.17 19.23 -8.66
CA GLY A 298 -12.87 19.27 -9.93
C GLY A 298 -12.63 20.57 -10.67
N GLY A 299 -13.36 20.77 -11.75
CA GLY A 299 -13.34 22.03 -12.48
C GLY A 299 -14.05 23.14 -11.70
N ALA A 300 -13.47 24.34 -11.71
CA ALA A 300 -14.16 25.56 -11.36
C ALA A 300 -14.30 26.43 -12.61
N SER A 301 -15.46 27.04 -12.76
CA SER A 301 -15.67 28.14 -13.72
C SER A 301 -16.03 29.42 -12.98
N TRP A 302 -16.45 30.44 -13.71
CA TRP A 302 -16.91 31.69 -13.12
C TRP A 302 -18.17 32.19 -13.80
N TYR A 303 -18.91 33.00 -13.05
CA TYR A 303 -20.13 33.66 -13.48
C TYR A 303 -20.27 35.04 -12.82
N ASN A 304 -21.17 35.86 -13.36
CA ASN A 304 -21.38 37.21 -12.86
C ASN A 304 -22.46 37.23 -11.76
N TRP A 305 -22.08 36.86 -10.54
CA TRP A 305 -22.98 36.79 -9.38
C TRP A 305 -22.26 37.06 -8.05
N ASN A 306 -23.03 37.37 -7.01
CA ASN A 306 -22.53 37.66 -5.65
C ASN A 306 -22.56 36.38 -4.79
N GLY A 307 -21.57 35.53 -4.95
CA GLY A 307 -21.37 34.28 -4.20
C GLY A 307 -21.13 33.09 -5.12
N ALA A 308 -20.72 31.96 -4.55
CA ALA A 308 -20.42 30.76 -5.34
C ALA A 308 -21.68 29.92 -5.59
N ALA A 309 -21.69 29.19 -6.70
CA ALA A 309 -22.64 28.11 -6.93
C ALA A 309 -21.97 26.74 -6.71
N SER A 310 -22.58 25.86 -5.93
CA SER A 310 -22.17 24.46 -5.82
C SER A 310 -23.38 23.54 -5.72
N ASN A 311 -23.32 22.37 -6.37
CA ASN A 311 -24.30 21.28 -6.18
C ASN A 311 -23.94 20.37 -5.00
N ASP A 312 -22.68 20.38 -4.61
CA ASP A 312 -22.13 19.46 -3.62
C ASP A 312 -22.10 20.06 -2.21
N TYR A 313 -22.10 21.39 -2.10
CA TYR A 313 -22.09 22.11 -0.84
C TYR A 313 -23.42 22.86 -0.62
N PRO A 314 -24.06 22.75 0.55
CA PRO A 314 -25.27 23.49 0.87
C PRO A 314 -25.10 25.01 0.77
N MET A 315 -26.20 25.72 0.50
CA MET A 315 -26.20 27.19 0.57
C MET A 315 -25.86 27.66 1.99
N GLY A 316 -25.07 28.73 2.09
CA GLY A 316 -24.54 29.26 3.35
C GLY A 316 -23.19 28.68 3.75
N THR A 317 -22.74 27.57 3.16
CA THR A 317 -21.42 26.99 3.44
C THR A 317 -20.31 27.96 3.01
N LYS A 318 -19.33 28.16 3.90
CA LYS A 318 -18.10 28.89 3.58
C LYS A 318 -17.07 27.93 3.05
N LEU A 319 -16.48 28.28 1.92
CA LEU A 319 -15.55 27.43 1.20
C LEU A 319 -14.24 28.16 0.97
N LYS A 320 -13.15 27.41 1.07
CA LYS A 320 -11.85 27.79 0.53
C LYS A 320 -11.62 27.07 -0.78
N VAL A 321 -11.39 27.84 -1.84
CA VAL A 321 -11.19 27.34 -3.19
C VAL A 321 -9.75 27.59 -3.60
N THR A 322 -9.01 26.53 -3.92
CA THR A 322 -7.58 26.59 -4.23
C THR A 322 -7.33 26.13 -5.66
N ASN A 323 -6.74 26.99 -6.49
CA ASN A 323 -6.28 26.63 -7.82
C ASN A 323 -5.09 25.66 -7.74
N LEU A 324 -5.24 24.47 -8.33
CA LEU A 324 -4.24 23.40 -8.25
C LEU A 324 -2.98 23.67 -9.08
N ALA A 325 -3.04 24.58 -10.07
CA ALA A 325 -1.92 24.92 -10.93
C ALA A 325 -0.90 25.82 -10.21
N ASN A 326 -1.37 26.87 -9.52
CA ASN A 326 -0.53 27.90 -8.89
C ASN A 326 -0.54 27.87 -7.34
N ASN A 327 -1.48 27.14 -6.74
CA ASN A 327 -1.76 27.10 -5.30
C ASN A 327 -2.29 28.42 -4.69
N GLN A 328 -2.78 29.36 -5.49
CA GLN A 328 -3.53 30.52 -4.97
C GLN A 328 -4.92 30.08 -4.51
N SER A 329 -5.48 30.76 -3.52
CA SER A 329 -6.79 30.43 -2.96
C SER A 329 -7.62 31.66 -2.68
N THR A 330 -8.93 31.51 -2.79
CA THR A 330 -9.93 32.50 -2.41
C THR A 330 -10.96 31.86 -1.47
N GLU A 331 -11.70 32.68 -0.74
CA GLU A 331 -12.77 32.25 0.15
C GLU A 331 -14.11 32.78 -0.38
N VAL A 332 -15.10 31.91 -0.41
CA VAL A 332 -16.43 32.19 -0.96
C VAL A 332 -17.51 31.62 -0.04
N THR A 333 -18.73 32.14 -0.16
CA THR A 333 -19.93 31.54 0.44
C THR A 333 -20.81 31.01 -0.67
N VAL A 334 -21.35 29.80 -0.49
CA VAL A 334 -22.31 29.22 -1.44
C VAL A 334 -23.64 29.95 -1.31
N VAL A 335 -24.17 30.47 -2.42
CA VAL A 335 -25.44 31.22 -2.44
C VAL A 335 -26.46 30.64 -3.42
N SER A 336 -26.05 29.68 -4.25
CA SER A 336 -26.88 29.07 -5.29
C SER A 336 -26.41 27.66 -5.61
N THR A 337 -27.25 26.88 -6.31
CA THR A 337 -26.89 25.58 -6.88
C THR A 337 -26.37 25.72 -8.32
N GLY A 338 -25.64 24.72 -8.80
CA GLY A 338 -24.85 24.74 -10.04
C GLY A 338 -23.35 24.55 -9.75
N PRO A 339 -22.47 24.47 -10.75
CA PRO A 339 -22.77 24.28 -12.18
C PRO A 339 -23.37 22.91 -12.48
N PHE A 340 -24.28 22.83 -13.45
CA PHE A 340 -24.88 21.56 -13.91
C PHE A 340 -24.08 20.87 -15.02
N THR A 341 -22.87 21.34 -15.28
CA THR A 341 -21.96 20.78 -16.27
C THR A 341 -21.10 19.69 -15.64
N SER A 342 -21.11 18.49 -16.23
CA SER A 342 -20.31 17.37 -15.74
C SER A 342 -18.82 17.74 -15.59
N GLY A 343 -18.24 17.42 -14.44
CA GLY A 343 -16.84 17.68 -14.13
C GLY A 343 -16.53 19.07 -13.56
N LEU A 344 -17.52 19.98 -13.51
CA LEU A 344 -17.43 21.22 -12.76
C LEU A 344 -18.09 21.03 -11.38
N ILE A 345 -17.43 21.49 -10.32
CA ILE A 345 -17.90 21.33 -8.93
C ILE A 345 -18.26 22.67 -8.26
N ILE A 346 -17.83 23.78 -8.85
CA ILE A 346 -18.10 25.12 -8.31
C ILE A 346 -18.02 26.21 -9.39
N ASP A 347 -18.94 27.15 -9.36
CA ASP A 347 -18.82 28.41 -10.10
C ASP A 347 -18.47 29.53 -9.12
N LEU A 348 -17.39 30.25 -9.40
CA LEU A 348 -16.93 31.35 -8.57
C LEU A 348 -17.47 32.69 -9.09
N PRO A 349 -17.70 33.67 -8.19
CA PRO A 349 -17.81 35.07 -8.60
C PRO A 349 -16.62 35.49 -9.48
N TYR A 350 -16.86 36.32 -10.48
CA TYR A 350 -15.83 36.79 -11.40
C TYR A 350 -14.60 37.37 -10.68
N ASP A 351 -14.82 38.23 -9.69
CA ASP A 351 -13.78 38.84 -8.86
C ASP A 351 -12.98 37.78 -8.07
N LYS A 352 -13.66 36.80 -7.49
CA LYS A 352 -13.03 35.71 -6.72
C LYS A 352 -12.24 34.76 -7.61
N PHE A 353 -12.73 34.46 -8.81
CA PHE A 353 -11.97 33.71 -9.80
C PHE A 353 -10.70 34.47 -10.20
N ALA A 354 -10.82 35.77 -10.44
CA ALA A 354 -9.70 36.64 -10.82
C ALA A 354 -8.57 36.70 -9.76
N GLU A 355 -8.89 36.47 -8.48
CA GLU A 355 -7.88 36.35 -7.42
C GLU A 355 -6.96 35.13 -7.58
N ILE A 356 -7.45 34.06 -8.23
CA ILE A 356 -6.75 32.77 -8.32
C ILE A 356 -6.42 32.30 -9.73
N ALA A 357 -6.96 32.93 -10.79
CA ALA A 357 -6.65 32.67 -12.19
C ALA A 357 -7.09 33.83 -13.10
N ASP A 358 -6.53 33.91 -14.31
CA ASP A 358 -7.04 34.82 -15.35
C ASP A 358 -8.43 34.33 -15.82
N PRO A 359 -9.51 35.14 -15.71
CA PRO A 359 -10.86 34.76 -16.16
C PRO A 359 -10.93 34.28 -17.61
N ASN A 360 -10.03 34.73 -18.50
CA ASN A 360 -9.95 34.27 -19.89
C ASN A 360 -9.53 32.80 -20.02
N THR A 361 -9.01 32.19 -18.95
CA THR A 361 -8.72 30.74 -18.89
C THR A 361 -10.00 29.91 -18.93
N GLY A 362 -11.15 30.49 -18.52
CA GLY A 362 -12.43 29.81 -18.43
C GLY A 362 -12.49 28.84 -17.26
N ILE A 363 -12.05 27.60 -17.48
CA ILE A 363 -12.14 26.51 -16.49
C ILE A 363 -10.75 26.21 -15.92
N ILE A 364 -10.64 26.15 -14.59
CA ILE A 364 -9.43 25.73 -13.88
C ILE A 364 -9.71 24.51 -13.00
N GLN A 365 -8.68 23.74 -12.70
CA GLN A 365 -8.80 22.64 -11.73
C GLN A 365 -8.56 23.17 -10.31
N VAL A 366 -9.53 22.93 -9.42
CA VAL A 366 -9.51 23.43 -8.03
C VAL A 366 -9.61 22.30 -7.01
N ARG A 367 -9.21 22.61 -5.78
CA ARG A 367 -9.70 21.94 -4.57
C ARG A 367 -10.67 22.89 -3.85
N VAL A 368 -11.80 22.37 -3.41
CA VAL A 368 -12.82 23.05 -2.60
C VAL A 368 -12.89 22.35 -1.25
N GLN A 369 -12.89 23.10 -0.15
CA GLN A 369 -13.00 22.58 1.21
C GLN A 369 -13.78 23.56 2.09
N GLU A 370 -14.54 23.05 3.06
CA GLU A 370 -15.24 23.88 4.05
C GLU A 370 -14.26 24.56 5.02
N ILE A 371 -14.61 25.74 5.56
CA ILE A 371 -13.78 26.54 6.49
C ILE A 371 -14.54 27.06 7.71
#